data_AF-A0A9D7CWI0-F1
#
_entry.id   AF-A0A9D7CWI0-F1
#
_cell.length_a   1.000
_cell.length_b   1.000
_cell.length_c   1.000
_cell.angle_alpha   90.00
_cell.angle_beta   90.00
_cell.angle_gamma   90.00
#
_symmetry.space_group_name_H-M   'P 1'
#
loop_
_entity.id
_entity.type
_entity.pdbx_description
1 polymer ?
#
loop_
_entity_poly.entity_id
_entity_poly.type
_entity_poly.pdbx_seq_one_letter_code
_entity_poly.pdbx_strand_id
1 'polypeptide(L)'
;MTPRVVLMAVSALALILLGYGFVSHRVLEKSKGDLLSKRRAVETTLGPDWFALSGKLEKLVLDTGRDWPGDWVDAEAGRTDFRSLPGIYLRLRLAEAKDAAALRSAAKSSVKDAFAACLLRPTTPPKLPDGGVGQEQPWNLRQAYASTRVLTDEWANEVKLSSDDLRLRVFEQQFDKATREEIPLAVDIVKRAAFFLLVLDEDAPEALEKVDGGAITMEALQLVSHDARVRVWNLKTGAEIARVRRRGEGGFRFVGEQTVQDPETLDAMQRQVNGCALANRVKEALGVK
;
A
#
# COMPACT_ATOMS: atom_id res chain seq x y z
N MET A 1 -10.25 58.31 -33.36
CA MET A 1 -9.39 57.19 -33.78
C MET A 1 -9.88 56.71 -35.14
N THR A 2 -9.02 56.64 -36.17
CA THR A 2 -9.46 56.14 -37.48
C THR A 2 -9.59 54.61 -37.44
N PRO A 3 -10.53 54.00 -38.19
CA PRO A 3 -10.74 52.55 -38.19
C PRO A 3 -9.47 51.74 -38.52
N ARG A 4 -8.54 52.34 -39.27
CA ARG A 4 -7.23 51.73 -39.58
C ARG A 4 -6.33 51.57 -38.35
N VAL A 5 -6.36 52.51 -37.41
CA VAL A 5 -5.56 52.44 -36.17
C VAL A 5 -6.10 51.36 -35.24
N VAL A 6 -7.43 51.23 -35.15
CA VAL A 6 -8.08 50.17 -34.35
C VAL A 6 -7.75 48.79 -34.94
N LEU A 7 -7.83 48.64 -36.27
CA LEU A 7 -7.50 47.37 -36.94
C LEU A 7 -6.04 46.97 -36.69
N MET A 8 -5.09 47.90 -36.82
CA MET A 8 -3.68 47.60 -36.53
C MET A 8 -3.43 47.22 -35.07
N ALA A 9 -4.10 47.89 -34.12
CA ALA A 9 -3.98 47.56 -32.69
C ALA A 9 -4.53 46.15 -32.38
N VAL A 10 -5.69 45.79 -32.96
CA VAL A 10 -6.29 44.46 -32.80
C VAL A 10 -5.40 43.38 -33.43
N SER A 11 -4.86 43.62 -34.64
CA SER A 11 -3.93 42.67 -35.28
C SER A 11 -2.63 42.49 -34.50
N ALA A 12 -2.05 43.57 -33.98
CA ALA A 12 -0.85 43.49 -33.14
C ALA A 12 -1.11 42.69 -31.84
N LEU A 13 -2.24 42.95 -31.18
CA LEU A 13 -2.64 42.20 -29.99
C LEU A 13 -2.86 40.72 -30.29
N ALA A 14 -3.52 40.40 -31.41
CA ALA A 14 -3.72 39.02 -31.84
C ALA A 14 -2.39 38.29 -32.11
N LEU A 15 -1.43 38.95 -32.77
CA LEU A 15 -0.10 38.37 -33.00
C LEU A 15 0.67 38.14 -31.69
N ILE A 16 0.59 39.07 -30.73
CA ILE A 16 1.20 38.90 -29.40
C ILE A 16 0.57 37.73 -28.66
N LEU A 17 -0.75 37.60 -28.66
CA LEU A 17 -1.46 36.50 -28.00
C LEU A 17 -1.13 35.15 -28.64
N LEU A 18 -1.08 35.07 -29.97
CA LEU A 18 -0.68 33.86 -30.69
C LEU A 18 0.79 33.50 -30.42
N GLY A 19 1.70 34.48 -30.45
CA GLY A 19 3.11 34.28 -30.14
C GLY A 19 3.32 33.81 -28.70
N TYR A 20 2.65 34.44 -27.74
CA TYR A 20 2.66 34.03 -26.33
C TYR A 20 2.11 32.61 -26.15
N GLY A 21 0.97 32.29 -26.77
CA GLY A 21 0.39 30.96 -26.73
C GLY A 21 1.32 29.88 -27.28
N PHE A 22 2.02 30.17 -28.38
CA PHE A 22 2.98 29.27 -28.98
C PHE A 22 4.23 29.04 -28.12
N VAL A 23 4.79 30.12 -27.56
CA VAL A 23 5.95 30.04 -26.64
C VAL A 23 5.55 29.28 -25.38
N SER A 24 4.41 29.61 -24.78
CA SER A 24 3.87 28.94 -23.59
C SER A 24 3.69 27.44 -23.82
N HIS A 25 3.07 27.05 -24.94
CA HIS A 25 2.91 25.64 -25.31
C HIS A 25 4.25 24.92 -25.48
N ARG A 26 5.25 25.56 -26.13
CA ARG A 26 6.59 24.97 -26.28
C ARG A 26 7.31 24.78 -24.95
N VAL A 27 7.19 25.75 -24.03
CA VAL A 27 7.77 25.64 -22.68
C VAL A 27 7.10 24.51 -21.92
N LEU A 28 5.77 24.40 -21.97
CA LEU A 28 5.02 23.33 -21.32
C LEU A 28 5.45 21.94 -21.84
N GLU A 29 5.49 21.75 -23.16
CA GLU A 29 5.89 20.47 -23.75
C GLU A 29 7.35 20.10 -23.43
N LYS A 30 8.25 21.10 -23.37
CA LYS A 30 9.63 20.89 -22.93
C LYS A 30 9.68 20.41 -21.47
N SER A 31 8.98 21.10 -20.56
CA SER A 31 8.96 20.74 -19.14
C SER A 31 8.35 19.35 -18.90
N LYS A 32 7.29 18.99 -19.64
CA LYS A 32 6.76 17.61 -19.64
C LYS A 32 7.82 16.59 -20.08
N GLY A 33 8.53 16.87 -21.16
CA GLY A 33 9.60 16.03 -21.68
C GLY A 33 10.72 15.82 -20.65
N ASP A 34 11.17 16.90 -20.02
CA ASP A 34 12.21 16.87 -19.00
C ASP A 34 11.77 16.06 -17.76
N LEU A 35 10.54 16.28 -17.27
CA LEU A 35 9.98 15.53 -16.13
C LEU A 35 9.84 14.03 -16.44
N LEU A 36 9.30 13.68 -17.61
CA LEU A 36 9.17 12.28 -18.03
C LEU A 36 10.54 11.62 -18.24
N SER A 37 11.54 12.36 -18.70
CA SER A 37 12.92 11.87 -18.81
C SER A 37 13.50 11.54 -17.43
N LYS A 38 13.35 12.45 -16.44
CA LYS A 38 13.76 12.19 -15.05
C LYS A 38 13.08 10.95 -14.47
N ARG A 39 11.76 10.81 -14.67
CA ARG A 39 11.02 9.59 -14.29
C ARG A 39 11.63 8.33 -14.88
N ARG A 40 11.89 8.31 -16.20
CA ARG A 40 12.45 7.14 -16.89
C ARG A 40 13.81 6.72 -16.31
N ALA A 41 14.62 7.67 -15.87
CA ALA A 41 15.90 7.35 -15.22
C ALA A 41 15.69 6.58 -13.90
N VAL A 42 14.72 6.99 -13.08
CA VAL A 42 14.36 6.26 -11.86
C VAL A 42 13.74 4.91 -12.20
N GLU A 43 12.83 4.88 -13.16
CA GLU A 43 12.17 3.66 -13.64
C GLU A 43 13.18 2.63 -14.15
N THR A 44 14.23 3.05 -14.86
CA THR A 44 15.30 2.16 -15.32
C THR A 44 16.10 1.54 -14.17
N THR A 45 16.21 2.27 -13.05
CA THR A 45 17.02 1.85 -11.89
C THR A 45 16.22 0.97 -10.92
N LEU A 46 14.99 1.38 -10.58
CA LEU A 46 14.16 0.73 -9.57
C LEU A 46 13.04 -0.13 -10.17
N GLY A 47 12.56 0.21 -11.35
CA GLY A 47 11.43 -0.43 -12.01
C GLY A 47 11.59 -1.94 -12.19
N PRO A 48 12.71 -2.46 -12.72
CA PRO A 48 12.89 -3.91 -12.91
C PRO A 48 12.71 -4.71 -11.61
N ASP A 49 13.36 -4.28 -10.53
CA ASP A 49 13.28 -4.98 -9.24
C ASP A 49 11.91 -4.81 -8.60
N TRP A 50 11.33 -3.60 -8.67
CA TRP A 50 10.02 -3.32 -8.10
C TRP A 50 8.90 -4.08 -8.81
N PHE A 51 8.83 -4.03 -10.14
CA PHE A 51 7.78 -4.70 -10.90
C PHE A 51 7.88 -6.22 -10.83
N ALA A 52 9.10 -6.76 -10.72
CA ALA A 52 9.29 -8.19 -10.45
C ALA A 52 8.77 -8.58 -9.05
N LEU A 53 9.08 -7.78 -8.02
CA LEU A 53 8.59 -8.01 -6.66
C LEU A 53 7.07 -7.85 -6.60
N SER A 54 6.51 -6.73 -7.05
CA SER A 54 5.07 -6.47 -6.98
C SER A 54 4.27 -7.51 -7.76
N GLY A 55 4.70 -7.88 -8.98
CA GLY A 55 4.07 -8.94 -9.75
C GLY A 55 4.10 -10.30 -9.03
N LYS A 56 5.20 -10.63 -8.34
CA LYS A 56 5.29 -11.84 -7.50
C LYS A 56 4.30 -11.76 -6.34
N LEU A 57 4.25 -10.64 -5.60
CA LEU A 57 3.34 -10.47 -4.47
C LEU A 57 1.87 -10.55 -4.91
N GLU A 58 1.51 -9.86 -5.99
CA GLU A 58 0.16 -9.87 -6.56
C GLU A 58 -0.25 -11.30 -6.95
N LYS A 59 0.64 -12.04 -7.62
CA LYS A 59 0.40 -13.43 -7.95
C LYS A 59 0.16 -14.28 -6.69
N LEU A 60 0.98 -14.14 -5.64
CA LEU A 60 0.81 -14.87 -4.38
C LEU A 60 -0.55 -14.58 -3.73
N VAL A 61 -1.00 -13.33 -3.78
CA VAL A 61 -2.32 -12.95 -3.26
C VAL A 61 -3.44 -13.63 -4.06
N LEU A 62 -3.40 -13.52 -5.38
CA LEU A 62 -4.42 -14.09 -6.26
C LEU A 62 -4.47 -15.61 -6.18
N ASP A 63 -3.32 -16.28 -6.09
CA ASP A 63 -3.25 -17.73 -5.92
C ASP A 63 -3.83 -18.17 -4.57
N THR A 64 -3.64 -17.36 -3.51
CA THR A 64 -4.24 -17.61 -2.19
C THR A 64 -5.75 -17.35 -2.15
N GLY A 65 -6.22 -16.46 -3.03
CA GLY A 65 -7.63 -16.10 -3.19
C GLY A 65 -8.51 -17.22 -3.74
N ARG A 66 -7.92 -18.26 -4.34
CA ARG A 66 -8.62 -19.40 -4.96
C ARG A 66 -8.90 -20.50 -3.93
N ASP A 67 -8.49 -21.73 -4.22
CA ASP A 67 -8.74 -22.90 -3.38
C ASP A 67 -7.79 -22.94 -2.18
N TRP A 68 -8.29 -23.44 -1.05
CA TRP A 68 -7.49 -23.68 0.14
C TRP A 68 -7.01 -25.14 0.17
N PRO A 69 -5.73 -25.42 -0.11
CA PRO A 69 -5.21 -26.80 -0.16
C PRO A 69 -5.01 -27.42 1.24
N GLY A 70 -5.43 -26.73 2.30
CA GLY A 70 -5.22 -27.14 3.68
C GLY A 70 -4.04 -26.45 4.34
N ASP A 71 -4.00 -26.59 5.66
CA ASP A 71 -2.93 -26.03 6.49
C ASP A 71 -1.61 -26.74 6.26
N TRP A 72 -0.53 -25.97 6.30
CA TRP A 72 0.83 -26.47 6.21
C TRP A 72 1.78 -25.49 6.91
N VAL A 73 2.75 -26.01 7.66
CA VAL A 73 3.79 -25.21 8.31
C VAL A 73 5.12 -25.89 8.05
N ASP A 74 6.08 -25.13 7.54
CA ASP A 74 7.43 -25.62 7.32
C ASP A 74 8.06 -26.08 8.65
N ALA A 75 8.77 -27.20 8.63
CA ALA A 75 9.40 -27.75 9.84
C ALA A 75 10.42 -26.77 10.47
N GLU A 76 10.99 -25.86 9.67
CA GLU A 76 11.93 -24.83 10.11
C GLU A 76 11.26 -23.48 10.38
N ALA A 77 9.93 -23.35 10.23
CA ALA A 77 9.20 -22.11 10.52
C ALA A 77 9.40 -21.63 11.96
N GLY A 78 9.52 -22.56 12.92
CA GLY A 78 9.84 -22.25 14.32
C GLY A 78 11.30 -21.90 14.58
N ARG A 79 12.21 -22.23 13.65
CA ARG A 79 13.67 -21.97 13.75
C ARG A 79 14.06 -20.65 13.10
N THR A 80 13.47 -20.35 11.95
CA THR A 80 13.67 -19.08 11.25
C THR A 80 12.68 -18.06 11.80
N ASP A 81 13.12 -17.21 12.74
CA ASP A 81 12.26 -16.21 13.36
C ASP A 81 11.98 -15.03 12.41
N PHE A 82 11.21 -15.28 11.33
CA PHE A 82 10.82 -14.27 10.36
C PHE A 82 10.13 -13.06 11.01
N ARG A 83 9.53 -13.26 12.19
CA ARG A 83 8.87 -12.22 13.00
C ARG A 83 9.80 -11.07 13.38
N SER A 84 11.12 -11.30 13.38
CA SER A 84 12.15 -10.30 13.67
C SER A 84 12.85 -9.76 12.41
N LEU A 85 12.44 -10.21 11.22
CA LEU A 85 13.03 -9.78 9.96
C LEU A 85 12.25 -8.60 9.36
N PRO A 86 12.89 -7.79 8.49
CA PRO A 86 12.14 -6.90 7.60
C PRO A 86 11.19 -7.70 6.70
N GLY A 87 9.96 -7.23 6.52
CA GLY A 87 9.00 -7.89 5.64
C GLY A 87 7.92 -6.96 5.12
N ILE A 88 7.09 -7.50 4.22
CA ILE A 88 5.92 -6.83 3.66
C ILE A 88 4.67 -7.46 4.28
N TYR A 89 3.73 -6.62 4.70
CA TYR A 89 2.45 -7.02 5.26
C TYR A 89 1.31 -6.58 4.35
N LEU A 90 0.34 -7.46 4.16
CA LEU A 90 -0.92 -7.11 3.52
C LEU A 90 -2.06 -7.88 4.19
N ARG A 91 -3.11 -7.15 4.57
CA ARG A 91 -4.41 -7.70 4.97
C ARG A 91 -5.51 -7.10 4.12
N LEU A 92 -6.36 -7.96 3.57
CA LEU A 92 -7.50 -7.60 2.72
C LEU A 92 -8.58 -8.69 2.80
N ARG A 93 -9.77 -8.43 2.27
CA ARG A 93 -10.82 -9.46 2.26
C ARG A 93 -10.57 -10.46 1.15
N LEU A 94 -10.89 -11.73 1.35
CA LEU A 94 -10.80 -12.76 0.32
C LEU A 94 -11.55 -12.34 -0.95
N ALA A 95 -12.72 -11.69 -0.80
CA ALA A 95 -13.54 -11.20 -1.90
C ALA A 95 -12.88 -10.09 -2.76
N GLU A 96 -11.78 -9.48 -2.28
CA GLU A 96 -11.02 -8.44 -3.00
C GLU A 96 -9.81 -9.03 -3.74
N ALA A 97 -9.41 -10.27 -3.46
CA ALA A 97 -8.32 -11.00 -4.12
C ALA A 97 -8.72 -11.60 -5.48
N LYS A 98 -9.49 -10.87 -6.30
CA LYS A 98 -10.05 -11.37 -7.57
C LYS A 98 -9.13 -11.15 -8.77
N ASP A 99 -8.56 -9.95 -8.86
CA ASP A 99 -7.66 -9.54 -9.92
C ASP A 99 -6.69 -8.46 -9.42
N ALA A 100 -5.67 -8.16 -10.22
CA ALA A 100 -4.62 -7.22 -9.84
C ALA A 100 -5.15 -5.78 -9.62
N ALA A 101 -6.18 -5.35 -10.35
CA ALA A 101 -6.72 -4.01 -10.21
C ALA A 101 -7.53 -3.87 -8.91
N ALA A 102 -8.42 -4.83 -8.63
CA ALA A 102 -9.17 -4.92 -7.38
C ALA A 102 -8.22 -5.01 -6.17
N LEU A 103 -7.18 -5.85 -6.26
CA LEU A 103 -6.15 -5.98 -5.24
C LEU A 103 -5.42 -4.66 -4.98
N ARG A 104 -4.93 -3.98 -6.03
CA ARG A 104 -4.24 -2.69 -5.89
C ARG A 104 -5.14 -1.63 -5.29
N SER A 105 -6.43 -1.64 -5.63
CA SER A 105 -7.42 -0.74 -5.02
C SER A 105 -7.63 -1.05 -3.53
N ALA A 106 -7.86 -2.31 -3.17
CA ALA A 106 -8.05 -2.73 -1.78
C ALA A 106 -6.79 -2.53 -0.92
N ALA A 107 -5.61 -2.72 -1.49
CA ALA A 107 -4.35 -2.47 -0.79
C ALA A 107 -4.20 -1.00 -0.35
N LYS A 108 -4.89 -0.03 -0.98
CA LYS A 108 -4.85 1.38 -0.58
C LYS A 108 -5.51 1.63 0.78
N SER A 109 -6.46 0.80 1.21
CA SER A 109 -7.10 0.89 2.53
C SER A 109 -6.43 -0.01 3.58
N SER A 110 -5.52 -0.91 3.17
CA SER A 110 -4.78 -1.76 4.11
C SER A 110 -3.87 -0.93 5.03
N VAL A 111 -3.91 -1.25 6.32
CA VAL A 111 -3.09 -0.63 7.37
C VAL A 111 -2.41 -1.70 8.22
N LYS A 112 -1.34 -1.33 8.91
CA LYS A 112 -0.81 -2.17 10.00
C LYS A 112 -1.84 -2.20 11.12
N ASP A 113 -2.22 -3.39 11.56
CA ASP A 113 -3.26 -3.61 12.56
C ASP A 113 -2.74 -4.45 13.74
N ALA A 114 -3.63 -4.72 14.69
CA ALA A 114 -3.30 -5.48 15.87
C ALA A 114 -2.82 -6.91 15.55
N PHE A 115 -3.27 -7.52 14.44
CA PHE A 115 -2.76 -8.81 14.00
C PHE A 115 -1.25 -8.76 13.73
N ALA A 116 -0.80 -7.81 12.89
CA ALA A 116 0.61 -7.66 12.60
C ALA A 116 1.42 -7.31 13.86
N ALA A 117 0.91 -6.41 14.70
CA ALA A 117 1.56 -5.98 15.93
C ALA A 117 1.69 -7.11 16.97
N CYS A 118 0.66 -7.96 17.10
CA CYS A 118 0.68 -9.07 18.05
C CYS A 118 1.47 -10.27 17.50
N LEU A 119 1.49 -10.51 16.18
CA LEU A 119 2.22 -11.64 15.58
C LEU A 119 3.73 -11.39 15.52
N LEU A 120 4.13 -10.20 15.08
CA LEU A 120 5.51 -9.86 14.77
C LEU A 120 6.25 -9.33 16.00
N ARG A 121 7.58 -9.39 15.98
CA ARG A 121 8.41 -8.82 17.03
C ARG A 121 8.76 -7.38 16.67
N PRO A 122 8.82 -6.46 17.64
CA PRO A 122 9.28 -5.11 17.39
C PRO A 122 10.70 -5.15 16.80
N THR A 123 10.83 -4.71 15.56
CA THR A 123 12.14 -4.54 14.93
C THR A 123 12.60 -3.11 15.20
N THR A 124 13.83 -2.93 15.69
CA THR A 124 14.39 -1.59 15.80
C THR A 124 14.51 -0.99 14.40
N PRO A 125 13.87 0.16 14.13
CA PRO A 125 14.05 0.83 12.85
C PRO A 125 15.54 1.11 12.61
N PRO A 126 16.03 0.92 11.39
CA PRO A 126 17.43 1.14 11.06
C PRO A 126 17.79 2.61 11.30
N LYS A 127 18.98 2.88 11.83
CA LYS A 127 19.52 4.24 11.84
C LYS A 127 19.88 4.63 10.41
N LEU A 128 19.40 5.80 9.98
CA LEU A 128 19.74 6.37 8.69
C LEU A 128 21.13 7.03 8.77
N PRO A 129 21.86 7.17 7.64
CA PRO A 129 23.19 7.78 7.62
C PRO A 129 23.23 9.23 8.12
N ASP A 130 22.11 9.93 8.08
CA ASP A 130 21.92 11.31 8.55
C ASP A 130 21.54 11.39 10.04
N GLY A 131 21.52 10.25 10.76
CA GLY A 131 21.09 10.18 12.16
C GLY A 131 19.57 10.07 12.34
N GLY A 132 18.80 10.01 11.25
CA GLY A 132 17.36 9.77 11.29
C GLY A 132 17.00 8.33 11.72
N VAL A 133 15.73 8.13 12.06
CA VAL A 133 15.17 6.81 12.36
C VAL A 133 14.42 6.32 11.14
N GLY A 134 14.77 5.12 10.65
CA GLY A 134 14.11 4.50 9.52
C GLY A 134 12.66 4.13 9.79
N GLN A 135 11.95 3.70 8.75
CA GLN A 135 10.54 3.32 8.87
C GLN A 135 10.36 2.05 9.71
N GLU A 136 9.27 2.02 10.48
CA GLU A 136 8.88 0.87 11.30
C GLU A 136 8.41 -0.30 10.42
N GLN A 137 9.03 -1.46 10.59
CA GLN A 137 8.74 -2.69 9.86
C GLN A 137 7.71 -3.56 10.61
N PRO A 138 6.96 -4.42 9.90
CA PRO A 138 6.98 -4.63 8.45
C PRO A 138 6.40 -3.43 7.69
N TRP A 139 6.75 -3.29 6.42
CA TRP A 139 6.10 -2.31 5.54
C TRP A 139 4.73 -2.82 5.13
N ASN A 140 3.69 -1.98 5.19
CA ASN A 140 2.43 -2.34 4.57
C ASN A 140 2.56 -2.23 3.04
N LEU A 141 2.01 -3.17 2.27
CA LEU A 141 2.07 -3.13 0.80
C LEU A 141 1.50 -1.82 0.22
N ARG A 142 0.54 -1.18 0.92
CA ARG A 142 0.08 0.18 0.64
C ARG A 142 1.23 1.17 0.52
N GLN A 143 2.17 1.14 1.46
CA GLN A 143 3.32 2.05 1.49
C GLN A 143 4.21 1.80 0.28
N ALA A 144 4.39 0.54 -0.12
CA ALA A 144 5.16 0.16 -1.30
C ALA A 144 4.50 0.63 -2.61
N TYR A 145 3.18 0.51 -2.74
CA TYR A 145 2.45 1.05 -3.90
C TYR A 145 2.46 2.58 -3.92
N ALA A 146 2.27 3.22 -2.77
CA ALA A 146 2.32 4.67 -2.67
C ALA A 146 3.70 5.20 -3.07
N SER A 147 4.77 4.55 -2.59
CA SER A 147 6.13 5.02 -2.80
C SER A 147 6.67 4.82 -4.22
N THR A 148 5.97 4.01 -5.01
CA THR A 148 6.30 3.70 -6.40
C THR A 148 5.29 4.26 -7.40
N ARG A 149 4.34 5.08 -6.94
CA ARG A 149 3.27 5.65 -7.78
C ARG A 149 3.81 6.44 -8.97
N VAL A 150 4.91 7.19 -8.79
CA VAL A 150 5.53 7.96 -9.88
C VAL A 150 6.11 7.07 -10.99
N LEU A 151 6.32 5.79 -10.73
CA LEU A 151 6.81 4.83 -11.73
C LEU A 151 5.68 4.26 -12.59
N THR A 152 4.41 4.49 -12.28
CA THR A 152 3.30 3.92 -13.06
C THR A 152 3.06 4.66 -14.36
N ASP A 153 2.56 3.93 -15.36
CA ASP A 153 2.15 4.53 -16.64
C ASP A 153 0.97 5.48 -16.49
N GLU A 154 0.12 5.25 -15.49
CA GLU A 154 -0.98 6.14 -15.12
C GLU A 154 -0.46 7.54 -14.80
N TRP A 155 0.52 7.64 -13.89
CA TRP A 155 1.13 8.93 -13.55
C TRP A 155 1.80 9.59 -14.76
N ALA A 156 2.51 8.80 -15.58
CA ALA A 156 3.13 9.31 -16.80
C ALA A 156 2.12 9.88 -17.80
N ASN A 157 0.97 9.22 -17.94
CA ASN A 157 -0.10 9.65 -18.82
C ASN A 157 -0.80 10.90 -18.26
N GLU A 158 -0.98 11.01 -16.96
CA GLU A 158 -1.47 12.24 -16.32
C GLU A 158 -0.57 13.45 -16.59
N VAL A 159 0.76 13.27 -16.56
CA VAL A 159 1.73 14.32 -16.91
C VAL A 159 1.61 14.72 -18.38
N LYS A 160 1.51 13.75 -19.30
CA LYS A 160 1.34 14.03 -20.74
C LYS A 160 0.06 14.83 -21.01
N LEU A 161 -1.03 14.47 -20.33
CA LEU A 161 -2.36 15.09 -20.47
C LEU A 161 -2.50 16.42 -19.72
N SER A 162 -1.47 16.89 -19.00
CA SER A 162 -1.49 18.19 -18.35
C SER A 162 -1.63 19.31 -19.40
N SER A 163 -2.66 20.14 -19.24
CA SER A 163 -2.99 21.22 -20.18
C SER A 163 -2.34 22.56 -19.84
N ASP A 164 -1.81 22.70 -18.63
CA ASP A 164 -1.39 23.98 -18.07
C ASP A 164 -0.18 23.83 -17.14
N ASP A 165 0.55 24.93 -17.01
CA ASP A 165 1.80 25.01 -16.25
C ASP A 165 1.57 24.79 -14.74
N LEU A 166 0.43 25.22 -14.18
CA LEU A 166 0.15 25.06 -12.76
C LEU A 166 0.01 23.58 -12.39
N ARG A 167 -0.73 22.82 -13.19
CA ARG A 167 -0.86 21.38 -13.01
C ARG A 167 0.48 20.67 -13.20
N LEU A 168 1.31 21.11 -14.16
CA LEU A 168 2.63 20.53 -14.35
C LEU A 168 3.55 20.75 -13.14
N ARG A 169 3.54 21.94 -12.54
CA ARG A 169 4.30 22.22 -11.31
C ARG A 169 3.90 21.31 -10.14
N VAL A 170 2.62 20.93 -10.04
CA VAL A 170 2.17 19.95 -9.04
C VAL A 170 2.84 18.60 -9.28
N PHE A 171 2.94 18.14 -10.53
CA PHE A 171 3.64 16.89 -10.85
C PHE A 171 5.15 16.98 -10.59
N GLU A 172 5.78 18.12 -10.87
CA GLU A 172 7.18 18.35 -10.51
C GLU A 172 7.39 18.27 -8.99
N GLN A 173 6.55 18.93 -8.20
CA GLN A 173 6.61 18.86 -6.73
C GLN A 173 6.38 17.43 -6.21
N GLN A 174 5.42 16.71 -6.80
CA GLN A 174 5.18 15.31 -6.46
C GLN A 174 6.40 14.44 -6.79
N PHE A 175 7.04 14.65 -7.94
CA PHE A 175 8.23 13.90 -8.34
C PHE A 175 9.45 14.23 -7.45
N ASP A 176 9.63 15.50 -7.09
CA ASP A 176 10.70 15.94 -6.19
C ASP A 176 10.50 15.39 -4.77
N LYS A 177 9.25 15.37 -4.28
CA LYS A 177 8.90 14.68 -3.04
C LYS A 177 9.19 13.20 -3.14
N ALA A 178 8.75 12.55 -4.22
CA ALA A 178 8.94 11.12 -4.41
C ALA A 178 10.43 10.76 -4.43
N THR A 179 11.26 11.55 -5.11
CA THR A 179 12.71 11.32 -5.20
C THR A 179 13.41 11.44 -3.84
N ARG A 180 12.96 12.38 -2.99
CA ARG A 180 13.57 12.61 -1.67
C ARG A 180 13.10 11.65 -0.59
N GLU A 181 11.83 11.27 -0.61
CA GLU A 181 11.19 10.56 0.52
C GLU A 181 10.73 9.14 0.14
N GLU A 182 10.09 8.99 -1.02
CA GLU A 182 9.35 7.78 -1.37
C GLU A 182 10.23 6.74 -2.09
N ILE A 183 11.04 7.15 -3.05
CA ILE A 183 11.94 6.27 -3.80
C ILE A 183 12.97 5.60 -2.88
N PRO A 184 13.62 6.29 -1.91
CA PRO A 184 14.47 5.63 -0.93
C PRO A 184 13.74 4.54 -0.13
N LEU A 185 12.48 4.79 0.25
CA LEU A 185 11.64 3.79 0.92
C LEU A 185 11.35 2.59 0.00
N ALA A 186 11.04 2.82 -1.28
CA ALA A 186 10.83 1.75 -2.24
C ALA A 186 12.10 0.90 -2.45
N VAL A 187 13.27 1.53 -2.52
CA VAL A 187 14.56 0.84 -2.57
C VAL A 187 14.76 -0.02 -1.31
N ASP A 188 14.48 0.52 -0.13
CA ASP A 188 14.55 -0.22 1.13
C ASP A 188 13.63 -1.45 1.13
N ILE A 189 12.37 -1.29 0.70
CA ILE A 189 11.40 -2.39 0.61
C ILE A 189 11.93 -3.48 -0.33
N VAL A 190 12.34 -3.10 -1.55
CA VAL A 190 12.80 -4.04 -2.57
C VAL A 190 14.06 -4.78 -2.14
N LYS A 191 15.03 -4.08 -1.54
CA LYS A 191 16.33 -4.67 -1.20
C LYS A 191 16.32 -5.44 0.13
N ARG A 192 15.44 -5.09 1.07
CA ARG A 192 15.51 -5.59 2.44
C ARG A 192 14.35 -6.48 2.84
N ALA A 193 13.20 -6.45 2.16
CA ALA A 193 12.09 -7.32 2.50
C ALA A 193 12.52 -8.80 2.44
N ALA A 194 12.50 -9.46 3.58
CA ALA A 194 12.91 -10.86 3.73
C ALA A 194 11.70 -11.81 3.74
N PHE A 195 10.52 -11.34 4.14
CA PHE A 195 9.29 -12.12 4.10
C PHE A 195 8.10 -11.32 3.57
N PHE A 196 7.07 -12.05 3.13
CA PHE A 196 5.73 -11.52 2.86
C PHE A 196 4.71 -12.22 3.76
N LEU A 197 3.96 -11.44 4.53
CA LEU A 197 2.87 -11.89 5.40
C LEU A 197 1.55 -11.41 4.80
N LEU A 198 0.74 -12.37 4.35
CA LEU A 198 -0.58 -12.13 3.79
C LEU A 198 -1.65 -12.64 4.75
N VAL A 199 -2.70 -11.84 4.92
CA VAL A 199 -3.93 -12.21 5.61
C VAL A 199 -5.10 -11.95 4.66
N LEU A 200 -5.83 -12.99 4.30
CA LEU A 200 -7.10 -12.88 3.58
C LEU A 200 -8.24 -13.25 4.51
N ASP A 201 -9.05 -12.25 4.89
CA ASP A 201 -10.21 -12.45 5.75
C ASP A 201 -11.39 -12.97 4.92
N GLU A 202 -11.97 -14.11 5.32
CA GLU A 202 -13.16 -14.67 4.70
C GLU A 202 -14.40 -13.95 5.21
N ASP A 203 -15.29 -13.53 4.30
CA ASP A 203 -16.53 -12.83 4.69
C ASP A 203 -17.39 -13.73 5.58
N ALA A 204 -17.86 -13.17 6.70
CA ALA A 204 -18.79 -13.81 7.63
C ALA A 204 -20.17 -13.14 7.53
N PRO A 205 -21.28 -13.88 7.45
CA PRO A 205 -22.63 -13.30 7.37
C PRO A 205 -22.95 -12.33 8.52
N GLU A 206 -22.42 -12.60 9.71
CA GLU A 206 -22.58 -11.78 10.91
C GLU A 206 -22.02 -10.35 10.74
N ALA A 207 -21.06 -10.16 9.82
CA ALA A 207 -20.51 -8.84 9.52
C ALA A 207 -21.55 -7.91 8.84
N LEU A 208 -22.61 -8.48 8.25
CA LEU A 208 -23.70 -7.69 7.66
C LEU A 208 -24.49 -6.92 8.73
N GLU A 209 -24.52 -7.40 9.96
CA GLU A 209 -25.18 -6.72 11.08
C GLU A 209 -24.37 -5.51 11.59
N LYS A 210 -23.12 -5.36 11.11
CA LYS A 210 -22.18 -4.30 11.52
C LYS A 210 -22.01 -3.21 10.47
N VAL A 211 -22.77 -3.29 9.37
CA VAL A 211 -22.79 -2.25 8.34
C VAL A 211 -24.16 -1.60 8.27
N ASP A 212 -24.20 -0.29 8.06
CA ASP A 212 -25.44 0.48 7.87
C ASP A 212 -26.00 0.30 6.44
N GLY A 213 -26.09 -0.97 5.99
CA GLY A 213 -26.41 -1.37 4.63
C GLY A 213 -25.21 -1.38 3.67
N GLY A 214 -25.37 -2.06 2.54
CA GLY A 214 -24.33 -2.19 1.51
C GLY A 214 -23.46 -3.44 1.66
N ALA A 215 -22.25 -3.39 1.09
CA ALA A 215 -21.32 -4.51 1.10
C ALA A 215 -20.53 -4.56 2.41
N ILE A 216 -20.16 -5.77 2.85
CA ILE A 216 -19.28 -5.99 4.02
C ILE A 216 -17.99 -5.18 3.82
N THR A 217 -17.60 -4.40 4.83
CA THR A 217 -16.32 -3.70 4.86
C THR A 217 -15.30 -4.48 5.68
N MET A 218 -14.01 -4.20 5.48
CA MET A 218 -12.96 -4.81 6.31
C MET A 218 -13.13 -4.47 7.80
N GLU A 219 -13.49 -3.22 8.11
CA GLU A 219 -13.69 -2.77 9.48
C GLU A 219 -14.84 -3.52 10.17
N ALA A 220 -15.97 -3.68 9.46
CA ALA A 220 -17.12 -4.44 9.96
C ALA A 220 -16.81 -5.93 10.13
N LEU A 221 -16.09 -6.53 9.17
CA LEU A 221 -15.69 -7.94 9.25
C LEU A 221 -14.79 -8.20 10.47
N GLN A 222 -13.89 -7.28 10.79
CA GLN A 222 -12.98 -7.41 11.94
C GLN A 222 -13.68 -7.28 13.30
N LEU A 223 -14.94 -6.85 13.36
CA LEU A 223 -15.73 -6.82 14.59
C LEU A 223 -16.30 -8.20 14.98
N VAL A 224 -16.39 -9.12 14.01
CA VAL A 224 -16.98 -10.45 14.22
C VAL A 224 -15.94 -11.55 14.08
N SER A 225 -16.27 -12.72 14.63
CA SER A 225 -15.47 -13.94 14.50
C SER A 225 -15.56 -14.44 13.06
N HIS A 226 -14.43 -14.53 12.36
CA HIS A 226 -14.36 -14.97 10.97
C HIS A 226 -13.08 -15.77 10.71
N ASP A 227 -13.09 -16.60 9.67
CA ASP A 227 -11.90 -17.32 9.24
C ASP A 227 -10.97 -16.38 8.46
N ALA A 228 -9.67 -16.51 8.70
CA ALA A 228 -8.65 -15.81 7.95
C ALA A 228 -7.60 -16.79 7.44
N ARG A 229 -7.25 -16.66 6.15
CA ARG A 229 -6.16 -17.38 5.51
C ARG A 229 -4.88 -16.58 5.70
N VAL A 230 -3.98 -17.11 6.52
CA VAL A 230 -2.68 -16.49 6.79
C VAL A 230 -1.60 -17.27 6.07
N ARG A 231 -0.81 -16.56 5.27
CA ARG A 231 0.33 -17.14 4.56
C ARG A 231 1.59 -16.31 4.77
N VAL A 232 2.71 -17.01 4.88
CA VAL A 232 4.02 -16.41 5.07
C VAL A 232 4.97 -17.01 4.05
N TRP A 233 5.70 -16.16 3.32
CA TRP A 233 6.74 -16.60 2.38
C TRP A 233 8.07 -15.96 2.71
N ASN A 234 9.14 -16.71 2.49
CA ASN A 234 10.50 -16.18 2.40
C ASN A 234 10.68 -15.55 1.01
N LEU A 235 10.92 -14.24 0.95
CA LEU A 235 11.04 -13.53 -0.32
C LEU A 235 12.37 -13.81 -1.03
N LYS A 236 13.42 -14.16 -0.29
CA LYS A 236 14.76 -14.48 -0.83
C LYS A 236 14.77 -15.82 -1.53
N THR A 237 14.17 -16.84 -0.93
CA THR A 237 14.12 -18.20 -1.50
C THR A 237 12.87 -18.44 -2.35
N GLY A 238 11.81 -17.65 -2.14
CA GLY A 238 10.49 -17.90 -2.71
C GLY A 238 9.73 -19.05 -2.04
N ALA A 239 10.31 -19.69 -1.02
CA ALA A 239 9.68 -20.77 -0.29
C ALA A 239 8.54 -20.25 0.59
N GLU A 240 7.46 -20.99 0.63
CA GLU A 240 6.42 -20.80 1.63
C GLU A 240 6.93 -21.26 3.00
N ILE A 241 6.68 -20.47 4.04
CA ILE A 241 7.03 -20.78 5.43
C ILE A 241 5.81 -21.38 6.13
N ALA A 242 4.63 -20.80 5.91
CA ALA A 242 3.42 -21.27 6.55
C ALA A 242 2.17 -20.87 5.76
N ARG A 243 1.14 -21.71 5.91
CA ARG A 243 -0.20 -21.53 5.41
C ARG A 243 -1.17 -22.07 6.45
N VAL A 244 -1.93 -21.20 7.08
CA VAL A 244 -2.88 -21.61 8.12
C VAL A 244 -4.19 -20.87 7.94
N ARG A 245 -5.31 -21.57 8.15
CA ARG A 245 -6.65 -20.97 8.21
C ARG A 245 -7.10 -20.97 9.65
N ARG A 246 -7.20 -19.79 10.26
CA ARG A 246 -7.54 -19.66 11.68
C ARG A 246 -8.68 -18.67 11.88
N ARG A 247 -9.45 -18.91 12.93
CA ARG A 247 -10.46 -18.00 13.44
C ARG A 247 -9.94 -17.36 14.72
N GLY A 248 -9.88 -16.04 14.72
CA GLY A 248 -9.54 -15.25 15.91
C GLY A 248 -10.81 -14.71 16.54
N GLU A 249 -11.02 -15.02 17.82
CA GLU A 249 -12.11 -14.47 18.60
C GLU A 249 -11.59 -14.13 20.00
N GLY A 250 -11.84 -12.91 20.44
CA GLY A 250 -11.54 -12.50 21.79
C GLY A 250 -12.51 -11.44 22.28
N GLY A 251 -12.51 -11.22 23.60
CA GLY A 251 -13.23 -10.11 24.22
C GLY A 251 -12.29 -9.30 25.10
N PHE A 252 -12.56 -8.01 25.23
CA PHE A 252 -11.94 -7.19 26.26
C PHE A 252 -12.85 -7.09 27.48
N ARG A 253 -12.24 -6.81 28.63
CA ARG A 253 -12.93 -6.45 29.87
C ARG A 253 -12.28 -5.20 30.42
N PHE A 254 -13.08 -4.23 30.83
CA PHE A 254 -12.59 -3.06 31.52
C PHE A 254 -12.16 -3.43 32.95
N VAL A 255 -11.04 -2.87 33.39
CA VAL A 255 -10.55 -3.00 34.77
C VAL A 255 -10.57 -1.60 35.38
N GLY A 256 -11.35 -1.40 36.44
CA GLY A 256 -11.53 -0.11 37.11
C GLY A 256 -12.93 0.49 36.93
N GLU A 257 -13.14 1.69 37.48
CA GLU A 257 -14.44 2.37 37.48
C GLU A 257 -14.76 3.10 36.15
N GLN A 258 -13.74 3.46 35.36
CA GLN A 258 -13.94 4.13 34.09
C GLN A 258 -14.19 3.10 32.98
N THR A 259 -15.41 3.11 32.45
CA THR A 259 -15.80 2.33 31.27
C THR A 259 -15.85 3.24 30.06
N VAL A 260 -15.26 2.80 28.95
CA VAL A 260 -15.42 3.49 27.67
C VAL A 260 -16.82 3.18 27.15
N GLN A 261 -17.59 4.22 26.83
CA GLN A 261 -18.97 4.10 26.33
C GLN A 261 -19.09 4.49 24.85
N ASP A 262 -18.07 5.12 24.29
CA ASP A 262 -18.05 5.54 22.90
C ASP A 262 -18.04 4.31 21.95
N PRO A 263 -19.05 4.14 21.07
CA PRO A 263 -19.15 2.96 20.21
C PRO A 263 -17.97 2.79 19.25
N GLU A 264 -17.45 3.88 18.68
CA GLU A 264 -16.33 3.82 17.75
C GLU A 264 -15.06 3.31 18.44
N THR A 265 -14.82 3.77 19.67
CA THR A 265 -13.71 3.28 20.50
C THR A 265 -13.90 1.82 20.88
N LEU A 266 -15.12 1.40 21.25
CA LEU A 266 -15.43 0.00 21.55
C LEU A 266 -15.18 -0.91 20.35
N ASP A 267 -15.60 -0.48 19.16
CA ASP A 267 -15.37 -1.18 17.90
C ASP A 267 -13.88 -1.28 17.58
N ALA A 268 -13.13 -0.19 17.75
CA ALA A 268 -11.68 -0.19 17.58
C ALA A 268 -11.00 -1.16 18.56
N MET A 269 -11.42 -1.20 19.83
CA MET A 269 -10.92 -2.15 20.82
C MET A 269 -11.26 -3.60 20.43
N GLN A 270 -12.48 -3.85 19.95
CA GLN A 270 -12.91 -5.18 19.52
C GLN A 270 -12.07 -5.68 18.33
N ARG A 271 -11.83 -4.82 17.32
CA ARG A 271 -10.93 -5.14 16.19
C ARG A 271 -9.52 -5.47 16.67
N GLN A 272 -9.00 -4.71 17.64
CA GLN A 272 -7.67 -4.96 18.20
C GLN A 272 -7.59 -6.33 18.87
N VAL A 273 -8.58 -6.67 19.71
CA VAL A 273 -8.63 -7.95 20.42
C VAL A 273 -8.78 -9.11 19.44
N ASN A 274 -9.69 -9.03 18.47
CA ASN A 274 -9.86 -10.07 17.45
C ASN A 274 -8.59 -10.27 16.62
N GLY A 275 -7.92 -9.17 16.23
CA GLY A 275 -6.63 -9.23 15.53
C GLY A 275 -5.54 -9.95 16.33
N CYS A 276 -5.41 -9.62 17.63
CA CYS A 276 -4.44 -10.30 18.50
C CYS A 276 -4.83 -11.76 18.80
N ALA A 277 -6.13 -12.08 18.92
CA ALA A 277 -6.60 -13.44 19.05
C ALA A 277 -6.23 -14.28 17.83
N LEU A 278 -6.44 -13.75 16.61
CA LEU A 278 -6.00 -14.39 15.37
C LEU A 278 -4.47 -14.60 15.35
N ALA A 279 -3.70 -13.58 15.74
CA ALA A 279 -2.25 -13.68 15.81
C ALA A 279 -1.79 -14.80 16.76
N ASN A 280 -2.43 -14.95 17.93
CA ASN A 280 -2.12 -16.02 18.87
C ASN A 280 -2.45 -17.41 18.29
N ARG A 281 -3.57 -17.57 17.58
CA ARG A 281 -3.90 -18.82 16.88
C ARG A 281 -2.89 -19.17 15.79
N VAL A 282 -2.34 -18.15 15.11
CA VAL A 282 -1.26 -18.36 14.14
C VAL A 282 0.05 -18.73 14.85
N LYS A 283 0.40 -18.09 15.96
CA LYS A 283 1.59 -18.46 16.76
C LYS A 283 1.53 -19.90 17.26
N GLU A 284 0.37 -20.31 17.77
CA GLU A 284 0.11 -21.70 18.17
C GLU A 284 0.37 -22.67 17.01
N ALA A 285 -0.14 -22.36 15.82
CA ALA A 285 0.07 -23.19 14.62
C ALA A 285 1.52 -23.21 14.15
N LEU A 286 2.24 -22.09 14.27
CA LEU A 286 3.67 -21.99 13.95
C LEU A 286 4.57 -22.65 15.00
N GLY A 287 4.03 -23.08 16.15
CA GLY A 287 4.83 -23.62 17.25
C GLY A 287 5.75 -22.59 17.91
N VAL A 288 5.43 -21.29 17.79
CA VAL A 288 6.25 -20.21 18.34
C VAL A 288 5.62 -19.63 19.60
N LYS A 289 6.45 -19.38 20.62
CA LYS A 289 6.06 -18.61 21.81
C LYS A 289 6.14 -17.11 21.53
#